data_AF-Q6YLT5-F1
#
_entry.id   AF-Q6YLT5-F1
#
_cell.length_a   1.000
_cell.length_b   1.000
_cell.length_c   1.000
_cell.angle_alpha   90.00
_cell.angle_beta   90.00
_cell.angle_gamma   90.00
#
_symmetry.space_group_name_H-M   'P 1'
#
loop_
_entity.id
_entity.type
_entity.pdbx_description
1 polymer ?
#
loop_
_entity_poly.entity_id
_entity_poly.type
_entity_poly.pdbx_seq_one_letter_code
_entity_poly.pdbx_strand_id
1 'polypeptide(L)' 'SLFVAGWLFVSTGLAYDVFGSPRPNEYFTEDQREIPLITGRFDSLEQLEQFTKYF' A
#
# COMPACT_ATOMS: atom_id res chain seq x y z
N SER A 1 -23.67 12.00 -10.84
CA SER A 1 -22.30 11.99 -11.41
C SER A 1 -21.24 11.64 -10.37
N LEU A 2 -21.26 12.21 -9.15
CA LEU A 2 -20.27 11.95 -8.10
C LEU A 2 -20.16 10.47 -7.69
N PHE A 3 -21.30 9.76 -7.64
CA PHE A 3 -21.31 8.32 -7.35
C PHE A 3 -20.49 7.49 -8.35
N VAL A 4 -20.65 7.75 -9.65
CA VAL A 4 -19.93 7.02 -10.71
C VAL A 4 -18.43 7.34 -10.66
N ALA A 5 -18.07 8.59 -10.37
CA ALA A 5 -16.67 8.97 -10.18
C ALA A 5 -16.04 8.24 -8.98
N GLY A 6 -16.75 8.16 -7.85
CA GLY A 6 -16.29 7.42 -6.67
C GLY A 6 -16.17 5.91 -6.92
N TRP A 7 -17.13 5.33 -7.66
CA TRP A 7 -17.07 3.94 -8.08
C TRP A 7 -15.83 3.67 -8.96
N LEU A 8 -15.60 4.51 -9.97
CA LEU A 8 -14.45 4.39 -10.86
C LEU A 8 -13.14 4.51 -10.08
N PHE A 9 -13.05 5.45 -9.15
CA PHE A 9 -11.87 5.69 -8.30
C PHE A 9 -11.41 4.43 -7.54
N VAL A 10 -12.35 3.61 -7.06
CA VAL A 10 -12.04 2.34 -6.41
C VAL A 10 -11.79 1.24 -7.45
N SER A 11 -12.63 1.14 -8.48
CA SER A 11 -12.59 0.05 -9.45
C SER A 11 -11.33 0.04 -10.33
N THR A 12 -10.74 1.20 -10.60
CA THR A 12 -9.50 1.31 -11.39
C THR A 12 -8.24 1.03 -10.56
N GLY A 13 -8.39 0.89 -9.25
CA GLY A 13 -7.25 0.76 -8.34
C GLY A 13 -6.59 2.09 -7.95
N LEU A 14 -7.05 3.23 -8.48
CA LEU A 14 -6.45 4.55 -8.22
C LEU A 14 -6.44 4.92 -6.73
N ALA A 15 -7.44 4.46 -5.98
CA ALA A 15 -7.46 4.64 -4.52
C ALA A 15 -6.23 4.02 -3.82
N TYR A 16 -5.78 2.85 -4.27
CA TYR A 16 -4.62 2.18 -3.68
C TYR A 16 -3.34 2.96 -3.98
N ASP A 17 -3.19 3.44 -5.21
CA ASP A 17 -2.00 4.17 -5.65
C ASP A 17 -1.90 5.57 -5.01
N VAL A 18 -3.03 6.27 -4.82
CA VAL A 18 -3.06 7.62 -4.22
C VAL A 18 -2.79 7.59 -2.72
N PHE A 19 -3.36 6.61 -2.02
CA PHE A 19 -3.29 6.54 -0.56
C PHE A 19 -2.21 5.59 -0.04
N GLY A 20 -1.56 4.83 -0.92
CA GLY A 20 -0.57 3.82 -0.52
C GLY A 20 -1.18 2.69 0.32
N SER A 21 -2.48 2.44 0.21
CA SER A 21 -3.11 1.32 0.89
C SER A 21 -2.72 0.03 0.18
N PRO A 22 -2.20 -1.00 0.87
CA PRO A 22 -1.86 -2.28 0.24
C PRO A 22 -3.09 -2.91 -0.40
N ARG A 23 -2.94 -3.46 -1.61
CA ARG A 23 -3.96 -4.34 -2.20
C ARG A 23 -4.03 -5.66 -1.43
N PRO A 24 -5.12 -6.44 -1.58
CA PRO A 24 -5.27 -7.71 -0.86
C PRO A 24 -4.09 -8.70 -1.00
N ASN A 25 -3.34 -8.61 -2.10
CA ASN A 25 -2.17 -9.44 -2.40
C ASN A 25 -0.82 -8.79 -2.05
N GLU A 26 -0.80 -7.57 -1.52
CA GLU A 26 0.42 -6.77 -1.27
C GLU A 26 0.72 -6.60 0.24
N TYR A 27 0.03 -7.35 1.11
CA TYR A 27 0.29 -7.30 2.56
C TYR A 27 1.58 -8.02 2.97
N PHE A 28 1.93 -9.07 2.24
CA PHE A 28 3.07 -9.93 2.51
C PHE A 28 3.66 -10.39 1.17
N THR A 29 4.99 -10.45 1.09
CA THR A 29 5.65 -11.03 -0.08
C THR A 29 5.67 -12.56 0.04
N GLU A 30 6.01 -13.27 -1.03
CA GLU A 30 6.09 -14.73 -0.99
C GLU A 30 7.08 -15.23 0.08
N ASP A 31 8.17 -14.48 0.28
CA ASP A 31 9.26 -14.83 1.20
C ASP A 31 9.13 -14.19 2.59
N GLN A 32 8.51 -13.00 2.72
CA GLN A 32 8.32 -12.33 4.01
C GLN A 32 6.86 -12.39 4.47
N ARG A 33 6.63 -13.20 5.52
CA ARG A 33 5.36 -13.30 6.26
C ARG A 33 5.35 -12.51 7.57
N GLU A 34 6.39 -11.71 7.81
CA GLU A 34 6.47 -10.84 8.97
C GLU A 34 5.69 -9.55 8.72
N ILE A 35 5.16 -8.96 9.79
CA ILE A 35 4.37 -7.73 9.70
C ILE A 35 5.33 -6.56 9.38
N PRO A 36 5.09 -5.77 8.31
CA PRO A 36 5.92 -4.63 7.95
C PRO A 36 5.68 -3.45 8.91
N LEU A 37 6.16 -3.59 10.15
CA LEU A 37 5.98 -2.63 11.22
C LEU A 37 7.10 -1.57 11.18
N ILE A 38 6.71 -0.30 11.08
CA ILE A 38 7.64 0.82 11.22
C ILE A 38 8.05 0.94 12.68
N THR A 39 9.35 0.86 12.95
CA THR A 39 9.92 0.92 14.31
C THR A 39 10.75 2.18 14.54
N GLY A 40 11.20 2.81 13.46
CA GLY A 40 12.08 3.96 13.48
C GLY A 40 11.35 5.26 13.12
N ARG A 41 11.53 6.31 13.92
CA ARG A 41 10.84 7.60 13.69
C ARG A 41 11.44 8.38 12.52
N PHE A 42 12.77 8.44 12.46
CA PHE A 42 13.50 9.31 11.52
C PHE A 42 13.78 8.63 10.17
N ASP A 43 13.83 7.31 10.17
CA ASP A 43 14.03 6.41 9.03
C ASP A 43 12.72 5.76 8.55
N SER A 44 11.57 6.22 9.06
CA SER A 44 10.24 5.66 8.75
C SER A 44 9.94 5.60 7.25
N LEU A 45 10.34 6.61 6.49
CA LEU A 45 10.14 6.64 5.03
C LEU A 45 11.00 5.60 4.32
N GLU A 46 12.27 5.48 4.72
CA GLU A 46 13.18 4.46 4.15
C GLU A 46 12.71 3.05 4.51
N GLN A 47 12.25 2.81 5.74
CA GLN A 47 11.67 1.53 6.17
C GLN A 47 10.44 1.18 5.31
N LEU A 48 9.56 2.15 5.05
CA LEU A 48 8.38 1.94 4.21
C LEU A 48 8.75 1.63 2.75
N GLU A 49 9.74 2.34 2.18
CA GLU A 49 10.27 2.05 0.84
C GLU A 49 10.88 0.65 0.75
N GLN A 50 11.58 0.18 1.80
CA GLN A 50 12.14 -1.17 1.85
C GLN A 50 11.05 -2.24 1.87
N PHE A 51 9.98 -2.06 2.65
CA PHE A 51 8.85 -2.99 2.70
C PHE A 51 8.09 -3.03 1.36
N THR A 52 7.91 -1.87 0.74
CA THR A 52 7.12 -1.74 -0.50
C THR A 52 7.86 -2.14 -1.77
N LYS A 53 9.19 -2.20 -1.74
CA LYS A 53 10.03 -2.54 -2.91
C LYS A 53 9.70 -3.91 -3.54
N TYR A 54 9.16 -4.84 -2.75
CA TYR A 54 8.96 -6.22 -3.14
C TYR A 54 7.48 -6.61 -3.28
N PHE A 55 6.56 -5.62 -3.19
CA PHE A 55 5.15 -5.81 -3.49
C PHE A 55 4.88 -5.78 -5.01
#